data_AF-A0AAV3L354-F1
#
_entry.id   AF-A0AAV3L354-F1
#
_cell.length_a   1.000
_cell.length_b   1.000
_cell.length_c   1.000
_cell.angle_alpha   90.00
_cell.angle_beta   90.00
_cell.angle_gamma   90.00
#
_symmetry.space_group_name_H-M   'P 1'
#
loop_
_entity.id
_entity.type
_entity.pdbx_description
1 polymer ?
#
loop_
_entity_poly.entity_id
_entity_poly.type
_entity_poly.pdbx_seq_one_letter_code
_entity_poly.pdbx_strand_id
1 'polypeptide(L)'
;MSVKNPTQETIFNYLEEAKNIAVVGLSNKPERTSYMVAQVLQDNGYKIIPVNPLLAGEEILGEKVYANLTEIDDPIDIVDVFRRSEFLPEVADDFLKTDAKVFWAQLGIENKEAAEMLRKAGRTDIVMDRCIKIELGKLKENQK
;
A
#
# COMPACT_ATOMS: atom_id res chain seq x y z
N MET A 1 9.19 -11.07 17.00
CA MET A 1 7.77 -11.47 17.04
C MET A 1 7.09 -10.72 15.91
N SER A 2 6.52 -11.44 14.95
CA SER A 2 5.90 -10.85 13.77
C SER A 2 4.64 -10.07 14.12
N VAL A 3 4.34 -9.04 13.33
CA VAL A 3 3.12 -8.23 13.52
C VAL A 3 1.90 -9.11 13.24
N LYS A 4 0.95 -9.16 14.18
CA LYS A 4 -0.31 -9.89 13.97
C LYS A 4 -1.16 -9.14 12.93
N ASN A 5 -1.41 -9.80 11.80
CA ASN A 5 -2.29 -9.32 10.75
C ASN A 5 -3.78 -9.51 11.10
N PRO A 6 -4.68 -8.74 10.46
CA PRO A 6 -6.13 -8.96 10.50
C PRO A 6 -6.53 -10.34 9.98
N THR A 7 -7.79 -10.71 10.18
CA THR A 7 -8.34 -11.95 9.62
C THR A 7 -8.40 -11.85 8.09
N GLN A 8 -8.50 -13.01 7.42
CA GLN A 8 -8.61 -13.06 5.96
C GLN A 8 -9.84 -12.33 5.44
N GLU A 9 -10.99 -12.47 6.13
CA GLU A 9 -12.24 -11.76 5.82
C GLU A 9 -12.05 -10.24 5.91
N THR A 10 -11.40 -9.75 6.96
CA THR A 10 -11.09 -8.32 7.10
C THR A 10 -10.20 -7.82 5.97
N ILE A 11 -9.18 -8.61 5.59
CA ILE A 11 -8.31 -8.27 4.45
C ILE A 11 -9.10 -8.19 3.14
N PHE A 12 -10.04 -9.12 2.92
CA PHE A 12 -10.91 -9.10 1.75
C PHE A 12 -11.80 -7.85 1.71
N ASN A 13 -12.40 -7.48 2.84
CA ASN A 13 -13.21 -6.26 2.93
C ASN A 13 -12.40 -5.01 2.56
N TYR A 14 -11.14 -4.91 3.00
CA TYR A 14 -10.27 -3.79 2.62
C TYR A 14 -10.09 -3.70 1.10
N LEU A 15 -9.93 -4.83 0.43
CA LEU A 15 -9.75 -4.87 -1.03
C LEU A 15 -11.05 -4.59 -1.78
N GLU A 16 -12.20 -5.06 -1.28
CA GLU A 16 -13.50 -4.81 -1.90
C GLU A 16 -13.95 -3.35 -1.78
N GLU A 17 -13.67 -2.71 -0.63
CA GLU A 17 -14.08 -1.33 -0.37
C GLU A 17 -13.14 -0.29 -1.00
N ALA A 18 -11.87 -0.62 -1.18
CA ALA A 18 -10.88 0.30 -1.70
C ALA A 18 -11.10 0.64 -3.18
N LYS A 19 -10.77 1.89 -3.53
CA LYS A 19 -10.75 2.38 -4.92
C LYS A 19 -9.39 2.97 -5.25
N ASN A 20 -8.80 3.72 -4.33
CA ASN A 20 -7.56 4.45 -4.53
C ASN A 20 -6.44 3.83 -3.69
N ILE A 21 -5.38 3.38 -4.35
CA ILE A 21 -4.22 2.75 -3.70
C ILE A 21 -2.98 3.57 -3.98
N ALA A 22 -2.41 4.18 -2.93
CA ALA A 22 -1.13 4.86 -3.02
C ALA A 22 0.00 3.84 -2.91
N VAL A 23 0.85 3.74 -3.94
CA VAL A 23 1.92 2.75 -4.01
C VAL A 23 3.27 3.40 -3.71
N VAL A 24 3.74 3.25 -2.49
CA VAL A 24 4.99 3.84 -1.98
C VAL A 24 6.19 3.01 -2.41
N GLY A 25 7.10 3.65 -3.16
CA GLY A 25 8.21 2.97 -3.81
C GLY A 25 7.86 2.36 -5.16
N LEU A 26 6.84 2.90 -5.85
CA LEU A 26 6.53 2.48 -7.21
C LEU A 26 7.71 2.82 -8.15
N SER A 27 8.15 1.82 -8.89
CA SER A 27 9.24 1.94 -9.87
C SER A 27 8.64 2.10 -11.26
N ASN A 28 9.28 2.89 -12.13
CA ASN A 28 8.93 2.99 -13.56
C ASN A 28 9.42 1.81 -14.41
N LYS A 29 10.25 0.93 -13.83
CA LYS A 29 10.80 -0.25 -14.50
C LYS A 29 9.83 -1.45 -14.49
N PRO A 30 9.41 -1.99 -15.66
CA PRO A 30 8.42 -3.07 -15.74
C PRO A 30 8.82 -4.39 -15.06
N GLU A 31 10.12 -4.68 -14.94
CA GLU A 31 10.61 -5.89 -14.29
C GLU A 31 10.56 -5.83 -12.76
N ARG A 32 10.27 -4.65 -12.18
CA ARG A 32 10.18 -4.50 -10.72
C ARG A 32 8.82 -4.97 -10.21
N THR A 33 8.85 -5.68 -9.09
CA THR A 33 7.62 -6.20 -8.46
C THR A 33 6.59 -5.12 -8.15
N SER A 34 7.02 -3.91 -7.73
CA SER A 34 6.09 -2.80 -7.50
C SER A 34 5.33 -2.40 -8.76
N TYR A 35 5.99 -2.34 -9.92
CA TYR A 35 5.35 -2.08 -11.20
C TYR A 35 4.34 -3.18 -11.56
N MET A 36 4.77 -4.44 -11.50
CA MET A 36 3.91 -5.58 -11.85
C MET A 36 2.67 -5.69 -10.96
N VAL A 37 2.81 -5.41 -9.65
CA VAL A 37 1.67 -5.44 -8.72
C VAL A 37 0.75 -4.25 -8.98
N ALA A 38 1.28 -3.05 -9.14
CA ALA A 38 0.49 -1.86 -9.45
C ALA A 38 -0.31 -2.02 -10.76
N GLN A 39 0.31 -2.55 -11.81
CA GLN A 39 -0.38 -2.85 -13.07
C GLN A 39 -1.54 -3.83 -12.84
N VAL A 40 -1.32 -4.92 -12.10
CA VAL A 40 -2.39 -5.88 -11.80
C VAL A 40 -3.52 -5.20 -11.03
N LEU A 41 -3.23 -4.36 -10.04
CA LEU A 41 -4.27 -3.61 -9.33
C LEU A 41 -5.04 -2.68 -10.29
N GLN A 42 -4.34 -1.95 -11.17
CA GLN A 42 -4.98 -1.08 -12.16
C GLN A 42 -5.90 -1.87 -13.12
N ASP A 43 -5.43 -3.02 -13.63
CA ASP A 43 -6.22 -3.92 -14.48
C ASP A 43 -7.47 -4.48 -13.77
N ASN A 44 -7.49 -4.41 -12.44
CA ASN A 44 -8.62 -4.82 -11.59
C ASN A 44 -9.51 -3.66 -11.14
N GLY A 45 -9.30 -2.46 -11.70
CA GLY A 45 -10.19 -1.31 -11.51
C GLY A 45 -9.82 -0.39 -10.34
N TYR A 46 -8.70 -0.62 -9.68
CA TYR A 46 -8.18 0.33 -8.69
C TYR A 46 -7.48 1.52 -9.40
N LYS A 47 -7.66 2.73 -8.87
CA LYS A 47 -6.84 3.88 -9.22
C LYS A 47 -5.51 3.79 -8.47
N ILE A 48 -4.41 3.80 -9.18
CA ILE A 48 -3.06 3.77 -8.59
C ILE A 48 -2.56 5.19 -8.43
N ILE A 49 -2.01 5.50 -7.24
CA ILE A 49 -1.37 6.78 -6.96
C ILE A 49 0.12 6.50 -6.69
N PRO A 50 1.01 6.69 -7.68
CA PRO A 50 2.43 6.42 -7.53
C PRO A 50 3.09 7.38 -6.53
N VAL A 51 3.87 6.84 -5.59
CA VAL A 51 4.66 7.65 -4.66
C VAL A 51 6.12 7.24 -4.72
N ASN A 52 6.97 8.12 -5.24
CA ASN A 52 8.41 7.92 -5.32
C ASN A 52 9.15 9.26 -5.45
N PRO A 53 9.88 9.72 -4.41
CA PRO A 53 10.61 10.99 -4.46
C PRO A 53 11.58 11.13 -5.64
N LEU A 54 12.17 10.02 -6.10
CA LEU A 54 13.17 10.03 -7.16
C LEU A 54 12.57 10.23 -8.56
N LEU A 55 11.27 10.00 -8.71
CA LEU A 55 10.54 10.08 -9.98
C LEU A 55 9.40 11.10 -9.89
N ALA A 56 9.40 11.98 -8.88
CA ALA A 56 8.33 12.93 -8.65
C ALA A 56 8.13 13.85 -9.86
N GLY A 57 6.88 13.99 -10.32
CA GLY A 57 6.52 14.72 -11.52
C GLY A 57 6.63 13.93 -12.83
N GLU A 58 7.16 12.70 -12.80
CA GLU A 58 7.05 11.76 -13.93
C GLU A 58 5.66 11.09 -13.96
N GLU A 59 5.48 10.22 -14.94
CA GLU A 59 4.28 9.41 -15.13
C GLU A 59 4.66 7.92 -15.08
N ILE A 60 3.91 7.13 -14.30
CA ILE A 60 4.03 5.67 -14.25
C ILE A 60 2.62 5.11 -14.41
N LEU A 61 2.43 4.17 -15.35
CA LEU A 61 1.12 3.55 -15.60
C LEU A 61 0.02 4.56 -15.95
N GLY A 62 0.36 5.68 -16.59
CA GLY A 62 -0.60 6.73 -16.91
C GLY A 62 -0.92 7.68 -15.75
N GLU A 63 -0.29 7.49 -14.58
CA GLU A 63 -0.58 8.22 -13.36
C GLU A 63 0.60 9.10 -12.94
N LYS A 64 0.31 10.32 -12.46
CA LYS A 64 1.32 11.27 -11.98
C LYS A 64 2.00 10.73 -10.72
N VAL A 65 3.33 10.81 -10.68
CA VAL A 65 4.12 10.42 -9.50
C VAL A 65 4.25 11.57 -8.51
N TYR A 66 3.91 11.30 -7.25
CA TYR A 66 4.07 12.21 -6.11
C TYR A 66 5.37 11.91 -5.35
N ALA A 67 5.95 12.92 -4.71
CA ALA A 67 7.18 12.72 -3.94
C ALA A 67 6.89 11.99 -2.62
N ASN A 68 5.80 12.34 -1.94
CA ASN A 68 5.41 11.78 -0.65
C ASN A 68 3.88 11.68 -0.56
N LEU A 69 3.38 11.00 0.48
CA LEU A 69 1.95 10.79 0.67
C LEU A 69 1.19 12.10 0.98
N THR A 70 1.84 13.05 1.63
CA THR A 70 1.21 14.31 2.04
C THR A 70 0.98 15.31 0.92
N GLU A 71 1.56 15.08 -0.26
CA GLU A 71 1.33 15.88 -1.48
C GLU A 71 0.13 15.41 -2.30
N ILE A 72 -0.53 14.32 -1.90
CA ILE A 72 -1.66 13.74 -2.62
C ILE A 72 -2.94 14.43 -2.14
N ASP A 73 -3.58 15.18 -3.05
CA ASP A 73 -4.88 15.82 -2.79
C ASP A 73 -6.07 14.85 -2.96
N ASP A 74 -5.86 13.74 -3.69
CA ASP A 74 -6.87 12.70 -3.90
C ASP A 74 -7.07 11.84 -2.63
N PRO A 75 -8.29 11.34 -2.37
CA PRO A 75 -8.50 10.41 -1.26
C PRO A 75 -7.71 9.12 -1.47
N ILE A 76 -7.14 8.59 -0.40
CA ILE A 76 -6.37 7.33 -0.39
C ILE A 76 -7.12 6.34 0.49
N ASP A 77 -7.36 5.12 0.03
CA ASP A 77 -7.97 4.06 0.84
C ASP A 77 -6.89 3.17 1.48
N ILE A 78 -5.92 2.77 0.65
CA ILE A 78 -4.80 1.89 1.03
C ILE A 78 -3.48 2.54 0.67
N VAL A 79 -2.53 2.53 1.61
CA VAL A 79 -1.11 2.82 1.34
C VAL A 79 -0.36 1.49 1.23
N ASP A 80 0.05 1.13 0.02
CA ASP A 80 0.78 -0.10 -0.30
C ASP A 80 2.29 0.16 -0.44
N VAL A 81 3.09 -0.46 0.42
CA VAL A 81 4.49 -0.09 0.67
C VAL A 81 5.46 -1.15 0.13
N PHE A 82 6.30 -0.74 -0.82
CA PHE A 82 7.41 -1.51 -1.39
C PHE A 82 8.80 -1.05 -0.91
N ARG A 83 8.85 -0.14 0.07
CA ARG A 83 10.10 0.33 0.69
C ARG A 83 10.63 -0.70 1.68
N ARG A 84 11.95 -0.77 1.85
CA ARG A 84 12.59 -1.67 2.83
C ARG A 84 12.07 -1.39 4.25
N SER A 85 12.01 -2.43 5.08
CA SER A 85 11.52 -2.39 6.48
C SER A 85 12.09 -1.25 7.32
N GLU A 86 13.35 -0.85 7.11
CA GLU A 86 13.99 0.24 7.84
C GLU A 86 13.33 1.62 7.62
N PHE A 87 12.63 1.80 6.49
CA PHE A 87 11.93 3.06 6.17
C PHE A 87 10.45 3.05 6.54
N LEU A 88 9.91 1.94 7.04
CA LEU A 88 8.50 1.87 7.42
C LEU A 88 8.09 2.88 8.50
N PRO A 89 8.92 3.23 9.50
CA PRO A 89 8.57 4.27 10.47
C PRO A 89 8.32 5.64 9.82
N GLU A 90 9.13 6.01 8.83
CA GLU A 90 8.96 7.25 8.07
C GLU A 90 7.66 7.22 7.25
N VAL A 91 7.41 6.12 6.54
CA VAL A 91 6.16 5.94 5.77
C VAL A 91 4.93 5.90 6.68
N ALA A 92 5.05 5.35 7.88
CA ALA A 92 3.98 5.34 8.88
C ALA A 92 3.69 6.75 9.40
N ASP A 93 4.70 7.59 9.65
CA ASP A 93 4.52 8.99 10.03
C ASP A 93 3.76 9.77 8.94
N ASP A 94 4.14 9.57 7.68
CA ASP A 94 3.43 10.18 6.55
C ASP A 94 2.00 9.65 6.39
N PHE A 95 1.79 8.34 6.54
CA PHE A 95 0.47 7.72 6.54
C PHE A 95 -0.46 8.35 7.58
N LEU A 96 0.05 8.63 8.79
CA LEU A 96 -0.74 9.23 9.87
C LEU A 96 -1.23 10.65 9.56
N LYS A 97 -0.61 11.34 8.60
CA LYS A 97 -1.01 12.67 8.11
C LYS A 97 -2.05 12.60 6.98
N THR A 98 -2.39 11.40 6.52
CA THR A 98 -3.41 11.16 5.50
C THR A 98 -4.70 10.62 6.10
N ASP A 99 -5.76 10.61 5.29
CA ASP A 99 -7.04 9.96 5.62
C ASP A 99 -7.08 8.46 5.26
N ALA A 100 -5.95 7.89 4.83
CA ALA A 100 -5.87 6.49 4.48
C ALA A 100 -6.23 5.58 5.66
N LYS A 101 -7.00 4.53 5.37
CA LYS A 101 -7.47 3.59 6.39
C LYS A 101 -6.47 2.47 6.60
N VAL A 102 -5.97 1.89 5.50
CA VAL A 102 -5.17 0.66 5.55
C VAL A 102 -3.70 0.96 5.24
N PHE A 103 -2.83 0.58 6.18
CA PHE A 103 -1.39 0.55 5.97
C PHE A 103 -0.97 -0.86 5.56
N TRP A 104 -0.46 -1.03 4.35
CA TRP A 104 -0.11 -2.33 3.78
C TRP A 104 1.38 -2.41 3.44
N ALA A 105 2.15 -3.24 4.14
CA ALA A 105 3.54 -3.56 3.78
C ALA A 105 3.61 -4.88 3.03
N GLN A 106 4.26 -4.85 1.85
CA GLN A 106 4.34 -6.00 0.96
C GLN A 106 5.11 -7.18 1.53
N LEU A 107 5.06 -8.31 0.82
CA LEU A 107 5.73 -9.55 1.22
C LEU A 107 7.22 -9.33 1.52
N GLY A 108 7.69 -9.86 2.64
CA GLY A 108 9.06 -9.69 3.15
C GLY A 108 9.32 -8.34 3.83
N ILE A 109 8.31 -7.49 4.00
CA ILE A 109 8.42 -6.17 4.62
C ILE A 109 7.55 -6.14 5.88
N GLU A 110 8.20 -5.97 7.02
CA GLU A 110 7.57 -5.76 8.33
C GLU A 110 8.46 -4.88 9.21
N ASN A 111 7.84 -4.08 10.09
CA ASN A 111 8.56 -3.29 11.08
C ASN A 111 7.70 -3.11 12.34
N LYS A 112 8.25 -3.54 13.48
CA LYS A 112 7.54 -3.50 14.77
C LYS A 112 7.32 -2.06 15.26
N GLU A 113 8.31 -1.19 15.11
CA GLU A 113 8.23 0.22 15.51
C GLU A 113 7.13 0.93 14.73
N ALA A 114 7.08 0.76 13.40
CA ALA A 114 6.02 1.32 12.56
C ALA A 114 4.63 0.82 13.00
N ALA A 115 4.48 -0.49 13.26
CA ALA A 115 3.23 -1.05 13.74
C ALA A 115 2.82 -0.49 15.12
N GLU A 116 3.77 -0.24 16.01
CA GLU A 116 3.51 0.37 17.32
C GLU A 116 3.14 1.86 17.19
N MET A 117 3.80 2.62 16.30
CA MET A 117 3.45 4.01 16.01
C MET A 117 2.01 4.14 15.52
N LEU A 118 1.64 3.33 14.51
CA LEU A 118 0.29 3.30 13.95
C LEU A 118 -0.76 2.97 15.03
N ARG A 119 -0.52 1.93 15.84
CA ARG A 119 -1.44 1.53 16.91
C ARG A 119 -1.58 2.59 18.00
N LYS A 120 -0.49 3.25 18.39
CA LYS A 120 -0.52 4.35 19.38
C LYS A 120 -1.36 5.54 18.88
N ALA A 121 -1.38 5.76 17.57
CA ALA A 121 -2.21 6.78 16.93
C ALA A 121 -3.65 6.30 16.65
N GLY A 122 -4.04 5.11 17.13
CA GLY A 122 -5.39 4.57 16.94
C GLY A 122 -5.65 3.93 15.58
N ARG A 123 -4.61 3.72 14.75
CA ARG A 123 -4.73 3.02 13.48
C ARG A 123 -4.52 1.52 13.70
N THR A 124 -5.54 0.71 13.39
CA THR A 124 -5.53 -0.74 13.62
C THR A 124 -5.46 -1.57 12.35
N ASP A 125 -5.77 -0.95 11.20
CA ASP A 125 -5.90 -1.63 9.92
C ASP A 125 -4.53 -1.73 9.24
N ILE A 126 -3.68 -2.57 9.84
CA ILE A 126 -2.28 -2.73 9.49
C ILE A 126 -2.07 -4.13 8.94
N VAL A 127 -1.63 -4.23 7.69
CA VAL A 127 -1.24 -5.46 7.04
C VAL A 127 0.27 -5.41 6.78
N MET A 128 1.02 -6.42 7.19
CA MET A 128 2.45 -6.54 6.93
C MET A 128 2.81 -7.94 6.45
N ASP A 129 3.89 -8.07 5.68
CA ASP A 129 4.35 -9.33 5.12
C ASP A 129 3.25 -10.07 4.31
N ARG A 130 2.53 -9.32 3.47
CA ARG A 130 1.48 -9.86 2.58
C ARG A 130 1.57 -9.22 1.21
N CYS A 131 1.44 -10.03 0.15
CA CYS A 131 1.37 -9.49 -1.20
C CYS A 131 -0.09 -9.18 -1.56
N ILE A 132 -0.40 -7.90 -1.79
CA ILE A 132 -1.77 -7.46 -2.10
C ILE A 132 -2.35 -8.15 -3.35
N LYS A 133 -1.52 -8.42 -4.36
CA LYS A 133 -1.91 -9.18 -5.56
C LYS A 133 -2.34 -10.61 -5.23
N ILE A 134 -1.65 -11.28 -4.31
CA ILE A 134 -1.99 -12.65 -3.88
C ILE A 134 -3.31 -12.62 -3.12
N GLU A 135 -3.49 -11.66 -2.21
CA GLU A 135 -4.73 -11.52 -1.45
C GLU A 135 -5.94 -11.19 -2.35
N LEU A 136 -5.75 -10.34 -3.37
CA LEU A 136 -6.76 -10.09 -4.40
C LEU A 136 -7.10 -11.35 -5.22
N GLY A 137 -6.10 -12.19 -5.53
CA GLY A 137 -6.32 -13.48 -6.19
C GLY A 137 -7.20 -14.41 -5.36
N LYS A 138 -6.90 -14.55 -4.06
CA LYS A 138 -7.71 -15.35 -3.12
C LYS A 138 -9.13 -14.82 -2.97
N LEU A 139 -9.30 -13.50 -2.89
CA LEU A 139 -10.63 -12.86 -2.85
C LEU A 139 -11.48 -13.29 -4.05
N LYS A 140 -10.91 -13.20 -5.26
CA LYS A 140 -11.60 -13.59 -6.49
C LYS A 140 -11.93 -15.07 -6.57
N GLU A 141 -11.08 -15.94 -6.01
CA GLU A 141 -11.36 -17.38 -5.92
C GLU A 141 -12.49 -17.67 -4.94
N ASN A 142 -12.58 -16.92 -3.84
CA ASN A 142 -13.64 -17.06 -2.84
C ASN A 142 -15.02 -16.57 -3.34
N GLN A 143 -15.05 -15.70 -4.35
CA GLN A 143 -16.27 -15.17 -4.96
C GLN A 143 -16.79 -16.03 -6.15
N LYS A 144 -16.10 -17.11 -6.51
CA LYS A 144 -16.52 -18.06 -7.55
C LYS A 144 -17.36 -19.18 -6.98
#